data_AF-A0A3M8DQV1-F1
#
_entry.id   AF-A0A3M8DQV1-F1
#
_cell.length_a   1.000
_cell.length_b   1.000
_cell.length_c   1.000
_cell.angle_alpha   90.00
_cell.angle_beta   90.00
_cell.angle_gamma   90.00
#
_symmetry.space_group_name_H-M   'P 1'
#
loop_
_entity.id
_entity.type
_entity.pdbx_description
1 polymer ?
#
loop_
_entity_poly.entity_id
_entity_poly.type
_entity_poly.pdbx_seq_one_letter_code
_entity_poly.pdbx_strand_id
1 'polypeptide(L)'
;MQEAGKNRITVEIYGQQYRLSGSANVSHMRMVAGYVDDKMNEIGQGNTRLDTAKIAVLAAVNMADEYMRLKQEYEQLLKILQADGKGQSK
;
A
#
# COMPACT_ATOMS: atom_id res chain seq x y z
N MET A 1 32.74 -1.69 -2.52
CA MET A 1 31.39 -2.22 -2.78
C MET A 1 30.45 -1.05 -2.92
N GLN A 2 29.94 -0.78 -4.13
CA GLN A 2 28.96 0.27 -4.36
C GLN A 2 27.59 -0.25 -3.90
N GLU A 3 26.91 0.46 -2.99
CA GLU A 3 25.52 0.16 -2.62
C GLU A 3 24.64 0.31 -3.86
N ALA A 4 24.19 -0.79 -4.45
CA ALA A 4 23.31 -0.77 -5.61
C ALA A 4 21.98 -0.08 -5.26
N GLY A 5 21.77 1.12 -5.81
CA GLY A 5 20.47 1.63 -6.29
C GLY A 5 19.35 1.84 -5.27
N LYS A 6 19.61 2.42 -4.09
CA LYS A 6 18.52 2.92 -3.22
C LYS A 6 18.14 4.34 -3.61
N ASN A 7 16.92 4.51 -4.12
CA ASN A 7 16.32 5.82 -4.32
C ASN A 7 15.96 6.42 -2.95
N ARG A 8 16.20 7.72 -2.79
CA ARG A 8 15.86 8.49 -1.58
C ARG A 8 14.97 9.65 -1.97
N ILE A 9 13.83 9.79 -1.31
CA ILE A 9 12.89 10.88 -1.56
C ILE A 9 12.40 11.47 -0.23
N THR A 10 12.07 12.74 -0.26
CA THR A 10 11.31 13.38 0.83
C THR A 10 9.87 13.50 0.38
N VAL A 11 8.94 13.08 1.23
CA VAL A 11 7.50 13.15 1.03
C VAL A 11 6.86 13.79 2.24
N GLU A 12 5.64 14.29 2.07
CA GLU A 12 4.79 14.77 3.16
C GLU A 12 3.63 13.80 3.31
N ILE A 13 3.38 13.35 4.54
CA ILE A 13 2.27 12.47 4.90
C ILE A 13 1.64 13.05 6.15
N TYR A 14 0.37 13.41 6.05
CA TYR A 14 -0.46 13.98 7.11
C TYR A 14 0.18 15.22 7.76
N GLY A 15 0.71 16.12 6.93
CA GLY A 15 1.39 17.35 7.34
C GLY A 15 2.79 17.15 7.95
N GLN A 16 3.32 15.92 7.94
CA GLN A 16 4.65 15.58 8.46
C GLN A 16 5.59 15.16 7.33
N GLN A 17 6.83 15.66 7.34
CA GLN A 17 7.83 15.29 6.33
C GLN A 17 8.56 14.01 6.71
N TYR A 18 8.62 13.07 5.77
CA TYR A 18 9.34 11.81 5.90
C TYR A 18 10.38 11.65 4.80
N ARG A 19 11.56 11.14 5.18
CA ARG A 19 12.61 10.75 4.23
C ARG A 19 12.54 9.25 4.00
N LEU A 20 12.06 8.85 2.82
CA LEU A 20 11.93 7.46 2.42
C LEU A 20 13.15 7.01 1.63
N SER A 21 13.61 5.77 1.86
CA SER A 21 14.66 5.13 1.08
C SER A 21 14.21 3.74 0.64
N GLY A 22 14.28 3.43 -0.65
CA GLY A 22 13.83 2.15 -1.19
C GLY A 22 14.47 1.81 -2.54
N SER A 23 14.34 0.56 -2.96
CA SER A 23 14.79 0.10 -4.29
C SER A 23 13.76 0.39 -5.39
N ALA A 24 12.52 0.76 -5.02
CA ALA A 24 11.47 1.13 -5.96
C ALA A 24 11.79 2.45 -6.67
N ASN A 25 11.17 2.66 -7.83
CA ASN A 25 11.31 3.93 -8.55
C ASN A 25 10.68 5.09 -7.76
N VAL A 26 11.21 6.30 -7.96
CA VAL A 26 10.80 7.53 -7.26
C VAL A 26 9.30 7.81 -7.42
N SER A 27 8.75 7.61 -8.61
CA SER A 27 7.33 7.88 -8.90
C SER A 27 6.40 6.96 -8.12
N HIS A 28 6.74 5.67 -8.02
CA HIS A 28 5.99 4.69 -7.25
C HIS A 28 6.09 4.98 -5.75
N MET A 29 7.27 5.32 -5.24
CA MET A 29 7.42 5.72 -3.84
C MET A 29 6.58 6.96 -3.49
N ARG A 30 6.51 7.95 -4.40
CA ARG A 30 5.66 9.14 -4.22
C ARG A 30 4.17 8.79 -4.29
N MET A 31 3.78 7.90 -5.19
CA MET A 31 2.41 7.39 -5.30
C MET A 31 1.97 6.68 -4.02
N VAL A 32 2.80 5.79 -3.47
CA VAL A 32 2.52 5.10 -2.20
C VAL A 32 2.40 6.09 -1.05
N ALA A 33 3.29 7.08 -0.96
CA ALA A 33 3.19 8.12 0.07
C ALA A 33 1.88 8.93 -0.04
N GLY A 34 1.48 9.31 -1.26
CA GLY A 34 0.20 9.99 -1.50
C GLY A 34 -0.99 9.13 -1.09
N TYR A 35 -0.97 7.83 -1.40
CA TYR A 35 -2.03 6.92 -0.98
C TYR A 35 -2.17 6.84 0.55
N VAL A 36 -1.04 6.80 1.28
CA VAL A 36 -1.08 6.83 2.75
C VAL A 36 -1.63 8.16 3.26
N ASP A 37 -1.22 9.28 2.66
CA ASP A 37 -1.71 10.62 3.01
C ASP A 37 -3.23 10.73 2.84
N ASP A 38 -3.75 10.31 1.69
CA ASP A 38 -5.18 10.31 1.39
C ASP A 38 -5.97 9.49 2.41
N LYS A 39 -5.48 8.28 2.74
CA LYS A 39 -6.16 7.38 3.70
C LYS A 39 -6.16 7.95 5.12
N MET A 40 -5.08 8.60 5.53
CA MET A 40 -5.00 9.27 6.83
C MET A 40 -5.92 10.50 6.89
N ASN A 41 -5.98 11.29 5.81
CA ASN A 41 -6.89 12.44 5.69
C ASN A 41 -8.36 12.02 5.75
N GLU A 42 -8.75 10.96 5.04
CA GLU A 42 -10.11 10.40 5.06
C GLU A 42 -10.54 10.04 6.48
N ILE A 43 -9.69 9.31 7.22
CA ILE A 43 -9.96 8.90 8.60
C ILE A 43 -10.01 10.11 9.55
N GLY A 44 -9.09 11.07 9.36
CA GLY A 44 -9.01 12.28 10.18
C GLY A 44 -10.24 13.19 10.02
N GLN A 45 -10.76 13.34 8.80
CA GLN A 45 -11.97 14.12 8.53
C GLN A 45 -13.21 13.54 9.21
N GLY A 46 -13.33 12.20 9.26
CA GLY A 46 -14.45 11.53 9.92
C GLY A 46 -14.37 11.51 11.46
N ASN A 47 -13.20 11.76 12.05
CA ASN A 47 -12.95 11.53 13.47
C ASN A 47 -12.05 12.61 14.11
N THR A 48 -12.62 13.77 14.44
CA THR A 48 -11.93 14.94 15.02
C THR A 48 -11.30 14.74 16.41
N ARG A 49 -11.50 13.58 17.07
CA ARG A 49 -10.99 13.29 18.42
C ARG A 49 -9.83 12.30 18.46
N LEU A 50 -9.39 11.77 17.32
CA LEU A 50 -8.29 10.82 17.26
C LEU A 50 -6.96 11.57 17.18
N ASP A 51 -5.96 11.09 17.93
CA ASP A 51 -4.59 11.52 17.75
C ASP A 51 -4.00 10.95 16.45
N THR A 52 -2.96 11.60 15.92
CA THR A 52 -2.31 11.22 14.65
C THR A 52 -1.82 9.79 14.65
N ALA A 53 -1.38 9.26 15.80
CA ALA A 53 -0.91 7.88 15.91
C ALA A 53 -2.05 6.88 15.69
N LYS A 54 -3.22 7.09 16.31
CA LYS A 54 -4.41 6.26 16.09
C LYS A 54 -4.90 6.34 14.65
N ILE A 55 -4.87 7.53 14.04
CA ILE A 55 -5.20 7.71 12.62
C ILE A 55 -4.26 6.89 11.74
N ALA A 56 -2.95 6.96 11.97
CA ALA A 56 -1.96 6.19 11.23
C ALA A 56 -2.14 4.67 11.39
N VAL A 57 -2.42 4.20 12.61
CA VAL A 57 -2.69 2.78 12.86
C VAL A 57 -3.97 2.32 12.16
N LEU A 58 -5.05 3.11 12.21
CA LEU A 58 -6.30 2.76 11.52
C LEU A 58 -6.13 2.76 10.00
N ALA A 59 -5.38 3.72 9.45
CA ALA A 59 -5.01 3.73 8.03
C ALA A 59 -4.23 2.47 7.65
N ALA A 60 -3.24 2.07 8.46
CA ALA A 60 -2.47 0.86 8.23
C ALA A 60 -3.33 -0.41 8.29
N VAL A 61 -4.26 -0.51 9.25
CA VAL A 61 -5.19 -1.64 9.37
C VAL A 61 -6.11 -1.71 8.14
N ASN A 62 -6.67 -0.60 7.70
CA ASN A 62 -7.54 -0.56 6.53
C ASN A 62 -6.79 -0.96 5.25
N MET A 63 -5.60 -0.42 5.02
CA MET A 63 -4.77 -0.80 3.86
C MET A 63 -4.34 -2.27 3.90
N ALA A 64 -4.06 -2.81 5.09
CA ALA A 64 -3.73 -4.22 5.24
C ALA A 64 -4.93 -5.12 4.91
N ASP A 65 -6.14 -4.76 5.35
CA ASP A 65 -7.37 -5.50 5.01
C ASP A 65 -7.62 -5.49 3.50
N GLU A 66 -7.54 -4.33 2.85
CA GLU A 66 -7.67 -4.19 1.39
C GLU A 66 -6.66 -5.09 0.64
N TYR A 67 -5.40 -5.08 1.06
CA TYR A 67 -4.37 -5.94 0.47
C TYR A 67 -4.67 -7.43 0.68
N MET A 68 -5.11 -7.83 1.88
CA MET A 68 -5.41 -9.23 2.18
C MET A 68 -6.60 -9.74 1.35
N ARG A 69 -7.65 -8.93 1.19
CA ARG A 69 -8.79 -9.25 0.32
C ARG A 69 -8.36 -9.39 -1.14
N LEU A 70 -7.60 -8.43 -1.65
CA LEU A 70 -7.09 -8.46 -3.02
C LEU A 70 -6.21 -9.70 -3.26
N LYS A 71 -5.36 -10.06 -2.30
CA LYS A 71 -4.52 -11.27 -2.37
C LYS A 71 -5.38 -12.54 -2.41
N GLN A 72 -6.44 -12.61 -1.60
CA GLN A 72 -7.36 -13.75 -1.61
C GLN A 72 -8.09 -13.88 -2.95
N GLU A 73 -8.63 -12.79 -3.48
CA GLU A 73 -9.30 -12.76 -4.79
C GLU A 73 -8.34 -13.17 -5.91
N TYR A 74 -7.11 -12.66 -5.89
CA TYR A 74 -6.08 -13.02 -6.85
C TYR A 74 -5.73 -14.53 -6.79
N GLU A 75 -5.58 -15.09 -5.60
CA GLU A 75 -5.34 -16.53 -5.42
C GLU A 75 -6.53 -17.39 -5.90
N GLN A 76 -7.76 -16.93 -5.68
CA GLN A 76 -8.97 -17.60 -6.19
C GLN A 76 -9.02 -17.58 -7.72
N LEU A 77 -8.72 -16.43 -8.34
CA LEU A 77 -8.68 -16.30 -9.79
C LEU A 77 -7.63 -17.23 -10.40
N LEU A 78 -6.43 -17.30 -9.81
CA LEU A 78 -5.38 -18.23 -10.27
C LEU A 78 -5.83 -19.69 -10.21
N LYS A 79 -6.58 -20.10 -9.17
CA LYS A 79 -7.11 -21.46 -9.06
C LYS A 79 -8.11 -21.78 -10.15
N ILE A 80 -9.00 -20.85 -10.49
CA ILE A 80 -9.99 -21.02 -11.57
C ILE A 80 -9.27 -21.21 -12.91
N LEU A 81 -8.32 -20.33 -13.24
CA LEU A 81 -7.55 -20.41 -14.49
C LEU A 81 -6.78 -21.74 -14.61
N GLN A 82 -6.24 -22.26 -13.50
CA GLN A 82 -5.56 -23.55 -13.47
C GLN A 82 -6.51 -24.75 -13.59
N ALA A 83 -7.74 -24.64 -13.13
CA ALA A 83 -8.76 -25.68 -13.27
C ALA A 83 -9.28 -25.75 -14.72
N ASP A 84 -9.49 -24.59 -15.35
CA ASP A 84 -9.98 -24.50 -16.74
C ASP A 84 -8.92 -24.98 -17.75
N GLY A 85 -7.64 -24.70 -17.51
CA GLY A 85 -6.53 -25.20 -18.34
C GLY A 85 -6.37 -26.73 -18.32
N LYS A 86 -6.93 -27.44 -17.33
CA LYS A 86 -6.93 -28.92 -17.26
C LYS A 86 -8.11 -29.56 -18.01
N GLY A 87 -9.11 -28.78 -18.41
CA GLY A 87 -10.30 -29.26 -19.13
C GLY A 87 -10.14 -29.34 -20.65
N GLN A 88 -9.14 -28.68 -21.24
CA GLN A 88 -8.94 -28.59 -22.70
C GLN A 88 -7.92 -29.60 -23.26
N SER A 89 -7.29 -30.42 -22.42
CA SER A 89 -6.33 -31.47 -22.84
C SER A 89 -6.91 -32.88 -22.80
N LYS A 90 -8.24 -33.04 -22.93
CA LYS A 90 -8.87 -34.35 -23.03
C LYS A 90 -9.68 -34.50 -24.30
#